data_AF-A0A6I1TYL1-F1
#
_entry.id   AF-A0A6I1TYL1-F1
#
_cell.length_a   1.000
_cell.length_b   1.000
_cell.length_c   1.000
_cell.angle_alpha   90.00
_cell.angle_beta   90.00
_cell.angle_gamma   90.00
#
_symmetry.space_group_name_H-M   'P 1'
#
loop_
_entity.id
_entity.type
_entity.pdbx_description
1 polymer ?
#
loop_
_entity_poly.entity_id
_entity_poly.type
_entity_poly.pdbx_seq_one_letter_code
_entity_poly.pdbx_strand_id
1 'polypeptide(L)'
;MAFLELKKYRETSKDKVRKPWLEFFGNKPFTQQPERAISQADQLLDYKSWSEEDRKMFSQLRMREEQALLAQDYALEQAEEKGLERGIEQGLERGKVEGSFTMLVNLVRQGLLTSEVANQQLGMAIAEFEALL
;
A
#
# COMPACT_ATOMS: atom_id res chain seq x y z
N MET A 1 9.02 28.17 26.00
CA MET A 1 8.55 27.16 25.03
C MET A 1 7.90 27.92 23.88
N ALA A 2 8.35 27.75 22.64
CA ALA A 2 7.81 28.42 21.46
C ALA A 2 7.30 27.36 20.47
N PHE A 3 6.06 27.52 19.99
CA PHE A 3 5.45 26.62 19.01
C PHE A 3 5.28 27.37 17.69
N LEU A 4 5.68 26.74 16.58
CA LEU A 4 5.60 27.34 15.25
C LEU A 4 4.58 26.56 14.42
N GLU A 5 3.45 27.19 14.12
CA GLU A 5 2.35 26.57 13.39
C GLU A 5 2.48 26.86 11.89
N LEU A 6 2.99 25.87 11.14
CA LEU A 6 3.36 26.01 9.72
C LEU A 6 2.20 26.47 8.82
N LYS A 7 0.95 26.10 9.14
CA LYS A 7 -0.25 26.49 8.38
C LYS A 7 -0.55 27.99 8.41
N LYS A 8 -0.07 28.70 9.44
CA LYS A 8 -0.32 30.14 9.63
C LYS A 8 0.69 31.03 8.91
N TYR A 9 1.60 30.47 8.12
CA TYR A 9 2.66 31.22 7.46
C TYR A 9 2.57 31.22 5.94
N ARG A 10 2.71 32.42 5.35
CA ARG A 10 2.95 32.66 3.92
C ARG A 10 4.40 33.12 3.77
N GLU A 11 5.12 32.63 2.77
CA GLU A 11 6.53 32.98 2.49
C GLU A 11 6.81 34.50 2.43
N THR A 12 5.76 35.31 2.19
CA THR A 12 5.79 36.78 2.14
C THR A 12 5.81 37.48 3.50
N SER A 13 5.73 36.76 4.62
CA SER A 13 5.71 37.38 5.94
C SER A 13 7.08 38.00 6.27
N LYS A 14 7.06 39.28 6.65
CA LYS A 14 8.24 40.12 6.94
C LYS A 14 8.82 39.88 8.34
N ASP A 15 8.61 38.70 8.91
CA ASP A 15 8.97 38.41 10.30
C ASP A 15 10.47 38.08 10.39
N LYS A 16 11.27 39.08 10.78
CA LYS A 16 12.74 39.00 10.84
C LYS A 16 13.23 37.91 11.81
N VAL A 17 12.49 37.62 12.88
CA VAL A 17 12.91 36.66 13.91
C VAL A 17 12.64 35.22 13.47
N ARG A 18 11.50 34.97 12.82
CA ARG A 18 11.10 33.61 12.42
C ARG A 18 11.68 33.19 11.08
N LYS A 19 12.06 34.14 10.23
CA LYS A 19 12.57 33.85 8.89
C LYS A 19 13.83 32.96 8.90
N PRO A 20 14.86 33.19 9.74
CA PRO A 20 16.00 32.27 9.83
C PRO A 20 15.61 30.86 10.30
N TRP A 21 14.73 30.73 11.30
CA TRP A 21 14.23 29.43 11.73
C TRP A 21 13.50 28.68 10.62
N LEU A 22 12.73 29.39 9.79
CA LEU A 22 12.05 28.80 8.64
C LEU A 22 13.00 28.42 7.51
N GLU A 23 14.02 29.22 7.24
CA GLU A 23 15.08 28.89 6.28
C GLU A 23 15.82 27.62 6.71
N PHE A 24 16.12 27.49 8.01
CA PHE A 24 16.70 26.30 8.61
C PHE A 24 15.81 25.05 8.44
N PHE A 25 14.55 25.08 8.89
CA PHE A 25 13.65 23.92 8.76
C PHE A 25 13.27 23.62 7.30
N GLY A 26 13.32 24.61 6.43
CA GLY A 26 13.03 24.48 5.00
C GLY A 26 14.25 24.08 4.15
N ASN A 27 15.43 23.85 4.75
CA ASN A 27 16.68 23.58 4.05
C ASN A 27 17.03 24.64 2.97
N LYS A 28 16.72 25.91 3.24
CA LYS A 28 17.04 27.04 2.35
C LYS A 28 18.29 27.76 2.87
N PRO A 29 19.12 28.35 2.00
CA PRO A 29 20.23 29.18 2.45
C PRO A 29 19.72 30.37 3.25
N PHE A 30 20.44 30.73 4.31
CA PHE A 30 20.06 31.85 5.17
C PHE A 30 20.16 33.17 4.42
N THR A 31 19.07 33.95 4.41
CA THR A 31 19.06 35.31 3.83
C THR A 31 19.47 36.37 4.86
N GLN A 32 19.50 36.02 6.14
CA GLN A 32 19.90 36.86 7.26
C GLN A 32 20.82 36.06 8.20
N GLN A 33 21.64 36.74 9.00
CA GLN A 33 22.49 36.05 9.96
C GLN A 33 21.63 35.26 10.97
N PRO A 34 21.77 33.93 11.03
CA PRO A 34 20.98 33.12 11.94
C PRO A 34 21.38 33.37 13.40
N GLU A 35 20.44 33.15 14.31
CA GLU A 35 20.72 33.15 15.73
C GLU A 35 21.67 32.00 16.10
N ARG A 36 22.42 32.17 17.19
CA ARG A 36 23.40 31.17 17.66
C ARG A 36 22.82 29.76 17.80
N ALA A 37 21.56 29.63 18.24
CA ALA A 37 20.88 28.34 18.36
C ALA A 37 20.70 27.64 17.00
N ILE A 38 20.33 28.40 15.96
CA ILE A 38 20.20 27.89 14.60
C ILE A 38 21.56 27.51 14.05
N SER A 39 22.59 28.34 14.24
CA SER A 39 23.96 28.02 13.78
C SER A 39 24.51 26.75 14.43
N GLN A 40 24.25 26.53 15.71
CA GLN A 40 24.65 25.30 16.40
C GLN A 40 23.89 24.09 15.87
N ALA A 41 22.60 24.23 15.62
CA ALA A 41 21.79 23.16 15.03
C ALA A 41 22.24 22.83 13.59
N ASP A 42 22.59 23.85 12.79
CA ASP A 42 23.13 23.70 11.42
C ASP A 42 24.47 22.95 11.41
N GLN A 43 25.36 23.26 12.36
CA GLN A 43 26.64 22.53 12.52
C GLN A 43 26.45 21.06 12.89
N LEU A 44 25.43 20.73 13.69
CA LEU A 44 25.09 19.35 14.01
C LEU A 44 24.53 18.59 12.80
N LEU A 45 24.00 19.28 11.80
CA LEU A 45 23.53 18.68 10.55
C LEU A 45 24.64 18.58 9.49
N ASP A 46 25.80 19.24 9.70
CA ASP A 46 26.92 19.16 8.77
C ASP A 46 27.58 17.77 8.85
N TYR A 47 27.28 16.93 7.87
CA TYR A 47 27.85 15.59 7.73
C TYR A 47 29.39 15.57 7.77
N LYS A 48 30.05 16.67 7.38
CA LYS A 48 31.53 16.78 7.41
C LYS A 48 32.07 16.91 8.83
N SER A 49 31.28 17.41 9.78
CA SER A 49 31.66 17.59 11.19
C SER A 49 31.41 16.33 12.05
N TRP A 50 30.71 15.33 11.50
CA TRP A 50 30.33 14.11 12.23
C TRP A 50 31.52 13.19 12.53
N SER A 51 31.45 12.54 13.70
CA SER A 51 32.37 11.48 14.10
C SER A 51 32.23 10.24 13.21
N GLU A 52 33.23 9.36 13.24
CA GLU A 52 33.15 8.10 12.49
C GLU A 52 32.01 7.21 13.02
N GLU A 53 31.77 7.25 14.33
CA GLU A 53 30.68 6.55 14.99
C GLU A 53 29.30 7.06 14.52
N ASP A 54 29.09 8.38 14.46
CA ASP A 54 27.83 8.97 14.01
C ASP A 54 27.54 8.63 12.54
N ARG A 55 28.56 8.68 11.67
CA ARG A 55 28.44 8.29 10.26
C ARG A 55 28.11 6.80 10.11
N LYS A 56 28.73 5.94 10.92
CA LYS A 56 28.48 4.50 10.90
C LYS A 56 27.07 4.17 11.40
N MET A 57 26.62 4.82 12.47
CA MET A 57 25.27 4.63 13.00
C MET A 57 24.22 5.11 12.01
N PHE A 58 24.40 6.29 11.41
CA PHE A 58 23.47 6.80 10.39
C PHE A 58 23.40 5.90 9.17
N SER A 59 24.55 5.45 8.65
CA SER A 59 24.56 4.52 7.50
C SER A 59 23.91 3.16 7.84
N GLN A 60 24.11 2.62 9.04
CA GLN A 60 23.43 1.41 9.50
C GLN A 60 21.91 1.60 9.61
N LEU A 61 21.45 2.74 10.14
CA LEU A 61 20.03 3.07 10.20
C LEU A 61 19.41 3.14 8.80
N ARG A 62 20.06 3.83 7.85
CA ARG A 62 19.60 3.93 6.47
C ARG A 62 19.54 2.57 5.78
N MET A 63 20.57 1.74 5.95
CA MET A 63 20.58 0.37 5.43
C MET A 63 19.41 -0.46 5.98
N ARG A 64 19.11 -0.32 7.28
CA ARG A 64 17.98 -1.03 7.91
C ARG A 64 16.63 -0.52 7.40
N GLU A 65 16.46 0.79 7.25
CA GLU A 65 15.25 1.39 6.65
C GLU A 65 15.02 0.85 5.24
N GLU A 66 16.09 0.85 4.42
CA GLU A 66 16.04 0.38 3.04
C GLU A 66 15.72 -1.12 2.96
N GLN A 67 16.33 -1.94 3.82
CA GLN A 67 15.99 -3.36 3.94
C GLN A 67 14.54 -3.59 4.37
N ALA A 68 14.02 -2.79 5.30
CA ALA A 68 12.65 -2.89 5.76
C ALA A 68 11.65 -2.53 4.64
N LEU A 69 11.97 -1.51 3.83
CA LEU A 69 11.17 -1.12 2.67
C LEU A 69 11.16 -2.23 1.62
N LEU A 70 12.33 -2.78 1.26
CA LEU A 70 12.43 -3.89 0.32
C LEU A 70 11.68 -5.14 0.78
N ALA A 71 11.76 -5.47 2.09
CA ALA A 71 11.01 -6.59 2.65
C ALA A 71 9.50 -6.36 2.62
N GLN A 72 9.04 -5.11 2.80
CA GLN A 72 7.64 -4.74 2.66
C GLN A 72 7.18 -4.89 1.21
N ASP A 73 7.94 -4.37 0.25
CA ASP A 73 7.61 -4.46 -1.18
C ASP A 73 7.52 -5.92 -1.63
N TYR A 74 8.49 -6.75 -1.23
CA TYR A 74 8.47 -8.18 -1.53
C TYR A 74 7.27 -8.91 -0.89
N ALA A 75 6.90 -8.55 0.35
CA ALA A 75 5.75 -9.14 1.01
C ALA A 75 4.43 -8.74 0.31
N LEU A 76 4.34 -7.51 -0.20
CA LEU A 76 3.19 -7.04 -0.96
C LEU A 76 3.07 -7.78 -2.30
N GLU A 77 4.17 -7.86 -3.06
CA GLU A 77 4.21 -8.59 -4.33
C GLU A 77 3.79 -10.06 -4.15
N GLN A 78 4.31 -10.73 -3.12
CA GLN A 78 3.92 -12.10 -2.77
C GLN A 78 2.45 -12.24 -2.38
N ALA A 79 1.87 -11.23 -1.72
CA ALA A 79 0.46 -11.25 -1.34
C ALA A 79 -0.45 -11.04 -2.55
N GLU A 80 -0.06 -10.16 -3.48
CA GLU A 80 -0.76 -9.94 -4.74
C GLU A 80 -0.75 -11.17 -5.64
N GLU A 81 0.42 -11.80 -5.81
CA GLU A 81 0.57 -13.01 -6.62
C GLU A 81 -0.30 -14.15 -6.07
N LYS A 82 -0.21 -14.43 -4.77
CA LYS A 82 -1.03 -15.47 -4.12
C LYS A 82 -2.52 -15.14 -4.14
N GLY A 83 -2.86 -13.86 -3.98
CA GLY A 83 -4.24 -13.39 -4.05
C GLY A 83 -4.85 -13.60 -5.42
N LEU A 84 -4.09 -13.27 -6.47
CA LEU A 84 -4.49 -13.45 -7.86
C LEU A 84 -4.62 -14.92 -8.22
N GLU A 85 -3.62 -15.74 -7.88
CA GLU A 85 -3.64 -17.19 -8.16
C GLU A 85 -4.86 -17.85 -7.53
N ARG A 86 -5.11 -17.61 -6.23
CA ARG A 86 -6.29 -18.12 -5.53
C ARG A 86 -7.60 -17.59 -6.12
N GLY A 87 -7.62 -16.32 -6.52
CA GLY A 87 -8.79 -15.71 -7.15
C GLY A 87 -9.12 -16.36 -8.49
N ILE A 88 -8.11 -16.64 -9.31
CA ILE A 88 -8.27 -17.33 -10.60
C ILE A 88 -8.71 -18.78 -10.39
N GLU A 89 -8.07 -19.50 -9.46
CA GLU A 89 -8.43 -20.89 -9.17
C GLU A 89 -9.89 -21.00 -8.70
N GLN A 90 -10.27 -20.21 -7.70
CA GLN A 90 -11.66 -20.19 -7.20
C GLN A 90 -12.65 -19.73 -8.26
N GLY A 91 -12.28 -18.74 -9.07
CA GLY A 91 -13.11 -18.26 -10.17
C GLY A 91 -13.32 -19.32 -11.25
N LEU A 92 -12.28 -20.08 -11.58
CA LEU A 92 -12.33 -21.16 -12.56
C LEU A 92 -13.16 -22.35 -12.05
N GLU A 93 -12.98 -22.74 -10.79
CA GLU A 93 -13.79 -23.80 -10.17
C GLU A 93 -15.27 -23.43 -10.13
N ARG A 94 -15.60 -22.22 -9.65
CA ARG A 94 -16.99 -21.73 -9.65
C ARG A 94 -17.55 -21.64 -11.06
N GLY A 95 -16.79 -21.09 -12.00
CA GLY A 95 -17.21 -20.98 -13.40
C GLY A 95 -17.45 -22.33 -14.06
N LYS A 96 -16.67 -23.36 -13.73
CA LYS A 96 -16.91 -24.74 -14.20
C LYS A 96 -18.21 -25.32 -13.66
N VAL A 97 -18.47 -25.14 -12.37
CA VAL A 97 -19.71 -25.63 -11.72
C VAL A 97 -20.93 -24.88 -12.25
N GLU A 98 -20.89 -23.56 -12.25
CA GLU A 98 -21.98 -22.70 -12.75
C GLU A 98 -22.23 -22.90 -14.25
N GLY A 99 -21.17 -23.07 -15.05
CA GLY A 99 -21.27 -23.37 -16.48
C GLY A 99 -21.87 -24.75 -16.75
N SER A 100 -21.46 -25.78 -16.00
CA SER A 100 -22.02 -27.12 -16.10
C SER A 100 -23.50 -27.14 -15.70
N PHE A 101 -23.85 -26.43 -14.63
CA PHE A 101 -25.22 -26.24 -14.19
C PHE A 101 -26.07 -25.57 -15.27
N THR A 102 -25.61 -24.43 -15.79
CA THR A 102 -26.32 -23.67 -16.84
C THR A 102 -26.51 -24.50 -18.11
N MET A 103 -25.51 -25.28 -18.49
CA MET A 103 -25.59 -26.17 -19.65
C MET A 103 -26.66 -27.25 -19.47
N LEU A 104 -26.69 -27.91 -18.30
CA LEU A 104 -27.70 -28.96 -18.01
C LEU A 104 -29.12 -28.40 -17.95
N VAL A 105 -29.32 -27.23 -17.31
CA VAL A 105 -30.61 -26.53 -17.30
C VAL A 105 -31.09 -26.23 -18.72
N ASN A 106 -30.20 -25.75 -19.60
CA ASN A 106 -30.56 -25.45 -20.99
C ASN A 106 -30.94 -26.71 -21.77
N LEU A 107 -30.24 -27.83 -21.58
CA LEU A 107 -30.58 -29.10 -22.23
C LEU A 107 -31.95 -29.62 -21.78
N VAL A 108 -32.28 -29.48 -20.50
CA VAL A 108 -33.60 -29.87 -19.97
C VAL A 108 -34.70 -28.96 -20.54
N ARG A 109 -34.50 -27.64 -20.57
CA ARG A 109 -35.47 -26.70 -21.16
C ARG A 109 -35.71 -26.93 -22.65
N GLN A 110 -34.70 -27.44 -23.37
CA GLN A 110 -34.82 -27.80 -24.79
C GLN A 110 -35.46 -29.17 -25.02
N GLY A 111 -35.80 -29.91 -23.95
CA GLY A 111 -36.35 -31.26 -24.03
C GLY A 111 -35.34 -32.30 -24.51
N LEU A 112 -34.04 -31.98 -24.51
CA LEU A 112 -32.97 -32.88 -24.93
C LEU A 112 -32.51 -33.80 -23.79
N LEU A 113 -32.84 -33.46 -22.54
CA LEU A 113 -32.47 -34.19 -21.34
C LEU A 113 -33.64 -34.16 -20.34
N THR A 114 -33.78 -35.19 -19.50
CA THR A 114 -34.79 -35.20 -18.43
C THR A 114 -34.20 -34.65 -17.13
N SER A 115 -35.04 -34.10 -16.25
CA SER A 115 -34.62 -33.54 -14.96
C SER A 115 -33.90 -34.57 -14.08
N GLU A 116 -34.28 -35.85 -14.17
CA GLU A 116 -33.65 -36.96 -13.45
C GLU A 116 -32.19 -37.21 -13.91
N VAL A 117 -31.89 -37.04 -15.18
CA VAL A 117 -30.52 -37.25 -15.69
C VAL A 117 -29.64 -36.05 -15.33
N ALA A 118 -30.20 -34.83 -15.38
CA ALA A 118 -29.48 -33.61 -15.00
C ALA A 118 -29.16 -33.57 -13.49
N ASN A 119 -30.11 -33.95 -12.63
CA ASN A 119 -29.90 -33.90 -11.17
C ASN A 119 -28.84 -34.92 -10.71
N GLN A 120 -28.80 -36.11 -11.31
CA GLN A 120 -27.78 -37.12 -11.00
C GLN A 120 -26.39 -36.63 -11.36
N GLN A 121 -26.25 -35.95 -12.50
CA GLN A 121 -24.96 -35.41 -12.95
C GLN A 121 -24.46 -34.25 -12.08
N LEU A 122 -25.38 -33.47 -11.48
CA LEU A 122 -25.06 -32.39 -10.54
C LEU A 122 -24.94 -32.87 -9.09
N GLY A 123 -25.35 -34.10 -8.79
CA GLY A 123 -25.37 -34.64 -7.42
C GLY A 123 -26.35 -33.92 -6.49
N MET A 124 -27.40 -33.29 -7.03
CA MET A 124 -28.39 -32.52 -6.26
C MET A 124 -29.77 -33.19 -6.25
N ALA A 125 -30.66 -32.80 -5.33
CA ALA A 125 -31.99 -33.38 -5.28
C ALA A 125 -32.83 -32.93 -6.49
N ILE A 126 -33.69 -33.81 -7.01
CA ILE A 126 -34.50 -33.50 -8.19
C ILE A 126 -35.43 -32.30 -7.95
N ALA A 127 -35.99 -32.19 -6.74
CA ALA A 127 -36.84 -31.07 -6.35
C ALA A 127 -36.09 -29.73 -6.30
N GLU A 128 -34.81 -29.74 -5.92
CA GLU A 128 -33.95 -28.55 -5.93
C GLU A 128 -33.62 -28.12 -7.36
N PHE A 129 -33.39 -29.09 -8.25
CA PHE A 129 -33.14 -28.83 -9.66
C PHE A 129 -34.40 -28.28 -10.35
N GLU A 130 -35.56 -28.89 -10.12
CA GLU A 130 -36.84 -28.44 -10.68
C GLU A 130 -37.27 -27.06 -10.20
N ALA A 131 -36.92 -26.67 -8.98
CA ALA A 131 -37.16 -25.31 -8.47
C ALA A 131 -36.34 -24.23 -9.21
N LEU A 132 -35.30 -24.63 -9.97
CA LEU A 132 -34.39 -23.74 -10.69
C LEU A 132 -34.63 -23.73 -12.22
N LEU A 133 -35.51 -24.61 -12.73
CA LEU A 133 -35.91 -24.68 -14.14
C LEU A 133 -36.87 -23.55 -14.53
#